data_AF-A0A2J6IDY5-F1
#
_entry.id   AF-A0A2J6IDY5-F1
#
_cell.length_a   1.000
_cell.length_b   1.000
_cell.length_c   1.000
_cell.angle_alpha   90.00
_cell.angle_beta   90.00
_cell.angle_gamma   90.00
#
_symmetry.space_group_name_H-M   'P 1'
#
loop_
_entity.id
_entity.type
_entity.pdbx_description
1 polymer ?
#
loop_
_entity_poly.entity_id
_entity_poly.type
_entity_poly.pdbx_seq_one_letter_code
_entity_poly.pdbx_strand_id
1 'polypeptide(L)'
;YKNTNPKPKNIISGNAHSGDYYLKFHKDNIYGGSFEFIIPDSLIGKKNIYLKFSSFYKEESPNSAKKALYTIDISNINGKTLFYKASNIKQVPDEITGQWRKSETGVKLPLITDQHHSIKLYIWNKEKSNFLIDDFNLDFYEYNQE
;
A
#
# COMPACT_ATOMS: atom_id res chain seq x y z
N TYR A 1 -21.70 0.92 4.82
CA TYR A 1 -20.52 0.44 5.57
C TYR A 1 -19.97 1.57 6.42
N LYS A 2 -20.19 1.55 7.73
CA LYS A 2 -19.57 2.50 8.65
C LYS A 2 -18.21 1.93 9.07
N ASN A 3 -17.14 2.54 8.58
CA ASN A 3 -15.78 2.22 8.98
C ASN A 3 -15.57 2.74 10.42
N THR A 4 -15.64 1.85 11.42
CA THR A 4 -15.51 2.19 12.85
C THR A 4 -14.07 2.17 13.34
N ASN A 5 -13.08 2.08 12.45
CA ASN A 5 -11.69 2.20 12.87
C ASN A 5 -11.40 3.64 13.29
N PRO A 6 -10.82 3.87 14.49
CA PRO A 6 -10.41 5.21 14.91
C PRO A 6 -9.52 5.81 13.81
N LYS A 7 -9.72 7.10 13.50
CA LYS A 7 -8.86 7.83 12.56
C LYS A 7 -7.40 7.51 12.92
N PRO A 8 -6.63 6.89 12.01
CA PRO A 8 -5.29 6.47 12.37
C PRO A 8 -4.48 7.72 12.71
N LYS A 9 -3.70 7.64 13.82
CA LYS A 9 -3.00 8.77 14.44
C LYS A 9 -2.01 9.49 13.52
N ASN A 10 -1.73 8.90 12.36
CA ASN A 10 -0.83 9.41 11.34
C ASN A 10 -1.53 10.26 10.27
N ILE A 11 -2.85 10.46 10.30
CA ILE A 11 -3.52 11.43 9.42
C ILE A 11 -3.33 12.83 10.01
N ILE A 12 -2.55 13.66 9.32
CA ILE A 12 -2.20 15.02 9.74
C ILE A 12 -2.77 16.02 8.74
N SER A 13 -3.33 17.11 9.24
CA SER A 13 -3.74 18.23 8.38
C SER A 13 -2.54 19.11 8.01
N GLY A 14 -2.43 19.56 6.77
CA GLY A 14 -1.39 20.51 6.36
C GLY A 14 -1.22 20.62 4.85
N ASN A 15 0.02 20.89 4.41
CA ASN A 15 0.38 21.01 3.00
C ASN A 15 0.44 19.63 2.32
N ALA A 16 -0.73 19.04 2.16
CA ALA A 16 -0.99 17.80 1.44
C ALA A 16 -0.70 17.98 -0.06
N HIS A 17 -0.55 16.87 -0.79
CA HIS A 17 -0.52 16.93 -2.25
C HIS A 17 -1.90 17.30 -2.79
N SER A 18 -2.96 16.74 -2.20
CA SER A 18 -4.35 17.11 -2.50
C SER A 18 -5.19 17.23 -1.23
N GLY A 19 -6.18 18.13 -1.24
CA GLY A 19 -7.02 18.40 -0.07
C GLY A 19 -6.23 18.92 1.14
N ASP A 20 -6.68 18.53 2.33
CA ASP A 20 -6.17 19.08 3.59
C ASP A 20 -5.34 18.09 4.43
N TYR A 21 -5.26 16.81 4.04
CA TYR A 21 -4.74 15.74 4.90
C TYR A 21 -3.74 14.83 4.19
N TYR A 22 -2.73 14.39 4.91
CA TYR A 22 -1.76 13.37 4.44
C TYR A 22 -1.43 12.37 5.57
N LEU A 23 -0.84 11.24 5.20
CA LEU A 23 -0.29 10.25 6.13
C LEU A 23 1.15 10.61 6.48
N LYS A 24 1.45 10.78 7.78
CA LYS A 24 2.81 11.00 8.29
C LYS A 24 3.39 9.73 8.88
N PHE A 25 4.49 9.25 8.31
CA PHE A 25 5.25 8.12 8.84
C PHE A 25 6.38 8.60 9.74
N HIS A 26 6.61 7.86 10.82
CA HIS A 26 7.74 8.03 11.73
C HIS A 26 7.93 6.74 12.53
N LYS A 27 8.91 6.71 13.44
CA LYS A 27 9.26 5.52 14.21
C LYS A 27 8.14 4.91 15.05
N ASP A 28 7.16 5.70 15.47
CA ASP A 28 6.02 5.24 16.29
C ASP A 28 4.77 4.98 15.44
N ASN A 29 4.81 5.31 14.15
CA ASN A 29 3.75 5.09 13.17
C ASN A 29 4.35 4.51 11.88
N ILE A 30 4.72 3.23 11.96
CA ILE A 30 5.43 2.53 10.88
C ILE A 30 4.48 1.91 9.84
N TYR A 31 3.19 1.90 10.12
CA TYR A 31 2.16 1.40 9.22
C TYR A 31 1.24 2.54 8.78
N GLY A 32 0.89 2.53 7.50
CA GLY A 32 -0.04 3.49 6.90
C GLY A 32 -1.50 3.05 7.02
N GLY A 33 -2.37 3.73 6.29
CA GLY A 33 -3.70 3.20 6.00
C GLY A 33 -3.58 1.81 5.35
N SER A 34 -4.50 0.92 5.73
CA SER A 34 -4.62 -0.41 5.16
C SER A 34 -6.02 -0.63 4.59
N PHE A 35 -6.09 -1.32 3.47
CA PHE A 35 -7.32 -1.87 2.92
C PHE A 35 -7.32 -3.37 3.17
N GLU A 36 -8.40 -3.86 3.74
CA GLU A 36 -8.59 -5.29 3.98
C GLU A 36 -9.97 -5.69 3.49
N PHE A 37 -10.03 -6.77 2.72
CA PHE A 37 -11.29 -7.30 2.21
C PHE A 37 -11.24 -8.81 2.10
N ILE A 38 -12.42 -9.42 2.25
CA ILE A 38 -12.64 -10.84 1.97
C ILE A 38 -12.66 -11.04 0.46
N ILE A 39 -11.98 -12.07 -0.01
CA ILE A 39 -11.97 -12.44 -1.42
C ILE A 39 -13.35 -12.98 -1.78
N PRO A 40 -14.09 -12.36 -2.72
CA PRO A 40 -15.37 -12.89 -3.15
C PRO A 40 -15.19 -14.15 -4.00
N ASP A 41 -16.15 -15.08 -3.92
CA ASP A 41 -16.14 -16.35 -4.65
C ASP A 41 -15.97 -16.17 -6.17
N SER A 42 -16.41 -15.03 -6.72
CA SER A 42 -16.26 -14.69 -8.14
C SER A 42 -14.81 -14.55 -8.61
N LEU A 43 -13.85 -14.41 -7.69
CA LEU A 43 -12.41 -14.35 -8.02
C LEU A 43 -11.72 -15.72 -7.95
N ILE A 44 -12.37 -16.75 -7.37
CA ILE A 44 -11.80 -18.09 -7.29
C ILE A 44 -11.56 -18.64 -8.71
N GLY A 45 -10.37 -19.19 -8.94
CA GLY A 45 -9.94 -19.68 -10.25
C GLY A 45 -9.30 -18.62 -11.15
N LYS A 46 -9.36 -17.33 -10.80
CA LYS A 46 -8.71 -16.27 -11.57
C LYS A 46 -7.21 -16.26 -11.32
N LYS A 47 -6.42 -16.17 -12.40
CA LYS A 47 -4.94 -16.04 -12.39
C LYS A 47 -4.44 -14.85 -13.22
N ASN A 48 -5.35 -13.95 -13.57
CA ASN A 48 -5.13 -12.83 -14.49
C ASN A 48 -5.44 -11.49 -13.84
N ILE A 49 -5.25 -11.39 -12.51
CA ILE A 49 -5.49 -10.17 -11.75
C ILE A 49 -4.16 -9.45 -11.55
N TYR A 50 -4.12 -8.17 -11.92
CA TYR A 50 -3.02 -7.26 -11.65
C TYR A 50 -3.49 -6.16 -10.71
N LEU A 51 -2.76 -5.97 -9.61
CA LEU A 51 -2.99 -4.90 -8.66
C LEU A 51 -1.96 -3.80 -8.88
N LYS A 52 -2.44 -2.57 -9.04
CA LYS A 52 -1.62 -1.37 -9.16
C LYS A 52 -1.73 -0.53 -7.88
N PHE A 53 -0.58 -0.15 -7.35
CA PHE A 53 -0.45 0.81 -6.27
C PHE A 53 -0.02 2.15 -6.86
N SER A 54 -0.62 3.24 -6.38
CA SER A 54 -0.11 4.57 -6.66
C SER A 54 -0.28 5.48 -5.44
N SER A 55 0.66 6.40 -5.25
CA SER A 55 0.52 7.49 -4.28
C SER A 55 1.47 8.63 -4.62
N PHE A 56 1.31 9.75 -3.93
CA PHE A 56 2.36 10.76 -3.82
C PHE A 56 3.13 10.55 -2.53
N TYR A 57 4.43 10.81 -2.56
CA TYR A 57 5.29 10.78 -1.39
C TYR A 57 6.14 12.04 -1.31
N LYS A 58 6.47 12.46 -0.09
CA LYS A 58 7.36 13.60 0.18
C LYS A 58 8.33 13.25 1.29
N GLU A 59 9.61 13.47 1.01
CA GLU A 59 10.72 13.15 1.91
C GLU A 59 11.17 14.41 2.65
N GLU A 60 11.31 14.32 3.98
CA GLU A 60 11.88 15.40 4.81
C GLU A 60 13.41 15.29 4.88
N SER A 61 13.96 14.08 4.65
CA SER A 61 15.40 13.82 4.53
C SER A 61 15.66 12.91 3.33
N PRO A 62 16.83 13.03 2.67
CA PRO A 62 17.13 12.24 1.48
C PRO A 62 16.94 10.76 1.72
N ASN A 63 16.23 10.10 0.78
CA ASN A 63 16.00 8.65 0.80
C ASN A 63 15.25 8.12 2.04
N SER A 64 14.58 8.97 2.80
CA SER A 64 13.74 8.57 3.93
C SER A 64 12.59 7.64 3.53
N ALA A 65 12.04 7.71 2.32
CA ALA A 65 11.02 6.77 1.82
C ALA A 65 11.63 5.55 1.08
N LYS A 66 12.97 5.43 1.02
CA LYS A 66 13.64 4.45 0.14
C LYS A 66 13.25 3.00 0.40
N LYS A 67 13.08 2.65 1.67
CA LYS A 67 12.71 1.30 2.12
C LYS A 67 11.26 1.23 2.64
N ALA A 68 10.47 2.26 2.36
CA ALA A 68 9.02 2.18 2.53
C ALA A 68 8.44 1.28 1.43
N LEU A 69 7.48 0.45 1.79
CA LEU A 69 6.94 -0.61 0.95
C LEU A 69 5.44 -0.45 0.78
N TYR A 70 4.96 -0.62 -0.45
CA TYR A 70 3.60 -1.14 -0.67
C TYR A 70 3.64 -2.64 -0.44
N THR A 71 2.72 -3.15 0.37
CA THR A 71 2.66 -4.56 0.75
C THR A 71 1.29 -5.14 0.47
N ILE A 72 1.30 -6.37 -0.06
CA ILE A 72 0.14 -7.26 -0.16
C ILE A 72 0.41 -8.53 0.65
N ASP A 73 -0.57 -8.90 1.46
CA ASP A 73 -0.64 -10.14 2.22
C ASP A 73 -1.99 -10.81 1.92
N ILE A 74 -1.95 -12.02 1.38
CA ILE A 74 -3.14 -12.84 1.17
C ILE A 74 -3.08 -13.99 2.16
N SER A 75 -4.12 -14.13 2.97
CA SER A 75 -4.18 -15.09 4.06
C SER A 75 -5.37 -16.05 3.91
N ASN A 76 -5.26 -17.22 4.53
CA ASN A 76 -6.36 -18.16 4.63
C ASN A 76 -7.30 -17.83 5.81
N ILE A 77 -8.36 -18.62 5.98
CA ILE A 77 -9.37 -18.43 7.04
C ILE A 77 -8.77 -18.49 8.47
N ASN A 78 -7.64 -19.18 8.63
CA ASN A 78 -6.93 -19.27 9.92
C ASN A 78 -5.94 -18.12 10.13
N GLY A 79 -5.90 -17.13 9.23
CA GLY A 79 -4.97 -16.01 9.29
C GLY A 79 -3.53 -16.34 8.88
N LYS A 80 -3.28 -17.53 8.30
CA LYS A 80 -1.95 -17.88 7.76
C LYS A 80 -1.76 -17.23 6.40
N THR A 81 -0.71 -16.41 6.26
CA THR A 81 -0.25 -15.86 4.98
C THR A 81 0.09 -16.99 4.00
N LEU A 82 -0.57 -16.95 2.84
CA LEU A 82 -0.33 -17.84 1.69
C LEU A 82 0.45 -17.13 0.58
N PHE A 83 0.28 -15.82 0.45
CA PHE A 83 1.03 -15.01 -0.51
C PHE A 83 1.43 -13.68 0.11
N TYR A 84 2.68 -13.30 -0.09
CA TYR A 84 3.22 -12.03 0.36
C TYR A 84 4.04 -11.40 -0.76
N LYS A 85 3.81 -10.12 -1.05
CA LYS A 85 4.67 -9.34 -1.94
C LYS A 85 4.80 -7.92 -1.43
N ALA A 86 5.99 -7.36 -1.60
CA ALA A 86 6.27 -5.98 -1.28
C ALA A 86 7.01 -5.29 -2.44
N SER A 87 6.82 -3.99 -2.58
CA SER A 87 7.49 -3.18 -3.59
C SER A 87 7.80 -1.80 -3.03
N ASN A 88 8.99 -1.28 -3.32
CA ASN A 88 9.43 0.00 -2.80
C ASN A 88 8.59 1.15 -3.35
N ILE A 89 8.25 2.11 -2.48
CA ILE A 89 7.63 3.38 -2.90
C ILE A 89 8.62 4.21 -3.72
N LYS A 90 9.87 4.34 -3.26
CA LYS A 90 10.94 5.03 -4.01
C LYS A 90 11.88 4.04 -4.72
N GLN A 91 11.75 3.95 -6.05
CA GLN A 91 12.52 3.00 -6.86
C GLN A 91 13.98 3.43 -7.07
N VAL A 92 14.24 4.71 -7.31
CA VAL A 92 15.59 5.25 -7.59
C VAL A 92 16.03 6.14 -6.41
N PRO A 93 17.22 5.92 -5.81
CA PRO A 93 17.76 6.84 -4.81
C PRO A 93 18.13 8.19 -5.43
N ASP A 94 17.92 9.27 -4.67
CA ASP A 94 18.32 10.63 -5.02
C ASP A 94 18.28 11.53 -3.79
N GLU A 95 18.78 12.75 -3.93
CA GLU A 95 18.86 13.76 -2.87
C GLU A 95 17.67 14.74 -2.85
N ILE A 96 16.61 14.48 -3.62
CA ILE A 96 15.46 15.39 -3.73
C ILE A 96 14.60 15.26 -2.46
N THR A 97 14.38 16.38 -1.78
CA THR A 97 13.53 16.48 -0.58
C THR A 97 12.52 17.63 -0.71
N GLY A 98 11.53 17.67 0.18
CA GLY A 98 10.58 18.77 0.27
C GLY A 98 9.50 18.83 -0.82
N GLN A 99 9.58 17.96 -1.83
CA GLN A 99 8.66 17.91 -2.98
C GLN A 99 7.78 16.66 -2.95
N TRP A 100 6.52 16.81 -3.37
CA TRP A 100 5.63 15.68 -3.64
C TRP A 100 6.01 15.01 -4.95
N ARG A 101 6.15 13.69 -4.91
CA ARG A 101 6.61 12.88 -6.05
C ARG A 101 5.68 11.70 -6.22
N LYS A 102 5.34 11.38 -7.46
CA LYS A 102 4.50 10.23 -7.78
C LYS A 102 5.29 8.93 -7.59
N SER A 103 4.66 7.95 -6.96
CA SER A 103 5.08 6.55 -6.96
C SER A 103 4.00 5.71 -7.59
N GLU A 104 4.41 4.73 -8.40
CA GLU A 104 3.52 3.82 -9.07
C GLU A 104 4.23 2.47 -9.25
N THR A 105 3.56 1.39 -8.89
CA THR A 105 4.05 0.02 -9.11
C THR A 105 2.87 -0.94 -9.14
N GLY A 106 3.11 -2.20 -9.47
CA GLY A 106 2.06 -3.20 -9.35
C GLY A 106 2.57 -4.62 -9.34
N VAL A 107 1.66 -5.53 -9.05
CA VAL A 107 1.94 -6.93 -8.80
C VAL A 107 0.87 -7.80 -9.44
N LYS A 108 1.30 -8.88 -10.11
CA LYS A 108 0.40 -9.96 -10.53
C LYS A 108 0.04 -10.79 -9.31
N LEU A 109 -1.26 -10.97 -9.07
CA LEU A 109 -1.74 -11.86 -8.02
C LEU A 109 -1.51 -13.32 -8.42
N PRO A 110 -1.32 -14.23 -7.45
CA PRO A 110 -1.28 -15.66 -7.74
C PRO A 110 -2.65 -16.14 -8.26
N LEU A 111 -2.71 -17.40 -8.71
CA LEU A 111 -3.99 -18.08 -8.89
C LEU A 111 -4.76 -18.00 -7.58
N ILE A 112 -5.95 -17.40 -7.61
CA ILE A 112 -6.84 -17.36 -6.45
C ILE A 112 -7.51 -18.73 -6.34
N THR A 113 -7.39 -19.34 -5.17
CA THR A 113 -7.95 -20.65 -4.82
C THR A 113 -8.88 -20.52 -3.61
N ASP A 114 -9.65 -21.56 -3.34
CA ASP A 114 -10.51 -21.71 -2.16
C ASP A 114 -9.77 -21.57 -0.81
N GLN A 115 -8.45 -21.78 -0.80
CA GLN A 115 -7.61 -21.57 0.39
C GLN A 115 -7.36 -20.09 0.70
N HIS A 116 -7.52 -19.19 -0.28
CA HIS A 116 -7.32 -17.76 -0.09
C HIS A 116 -8.62 -17.13 0.45
N HIS A 117 -8.54 -16.45 1.59
CA HIS A 117 -9.71 -15.92 2.28
C HIS A 117 -9.75 -14.39 2.28
N SER A 118 -8.65 -13.74 2.64
CA SER A 118 -8.59 -12.28 2.74
C SER A 118 -7.34 -11.71 2.09
N ILE A 119 -7.45 -10.48 1.59
CA ILE A 119 -6.32 -9.68 1.09
C ILE A 119 -6.19 -8.46 1.98
N LYS A 120 -4.97 -8.21 2.45
CA LYS A 120 -4.58 -7.00 3.17
C LYS A 120 -3.52 -6.24 2.36
N LEU A 121 -3.81 -4.98 2.11
CA LEU A 121 -2.99 -4.04 1.33
C LEU A 121 -2.61 -2.87 2.23
N TYR A 122 -1.33 -2.57 2.39
CA TYR A 122 -0.89 -1.53 3.31
C TYR A 122 0.48 -0.97 2.94
N ILE A 123 0.79 0.21 3.49
CA ILE A 123 2.13 0.79 3.42
C ILE A 123 2.91 0.44 4.70
N TRP A 124 4.15 -0.01 4.53
CA TRP A 124 5.06 -0.34 5.62
C TRP A 124 6.35 0.46 5.55
N ASN A 125 6.58 1.29 6.57
CA ASN A 125 7.83 1.99 6.83
C ASN A 125 8.79 1.08 7.63
N LYS A 126 9.50 0.20 6.93
CA LYS A 126 10.39 -0.79 7.56
C LYS A 126 11.54 -0.15 8.34
N GLU A 127 12.04 1.01 7.90
CA GLU A 127 13.18 1.69 8.52
C GLU A 127 12.79 2.73 9.56
N LYS A 128 11.50 2.88 9.88
CA LYS A 128 11.05 3.81 10.92
C LYS A 128 11.42 5.27 10.63
N SER A 129 11.60 5.61 9.36
CA SER A 129 12.02 6.93 8.86
C SER A 129 10.86 7.92 8.74
N ASN A 130 11.18 9.21 8.59
CA ASN A 130 10.17 10.27 8.47
C ASN A 130 9.90 10.60 7.00
N PHE A 131 8.67 10.37 6.55
CA PHE A 131 8.19 10.78 5.23
C PHE A 131 6.68 10.91 5.24
N LEU A 132 6.14 11.56 4.20
CA LEU A 132 4.72 11.79 4.03
C LEU A 132 4.21 10.99 2.83
N ILE A 133 2.97 10.53 2.90
CA ILE A 133 2.24 9.91 1.79
C ILE A 133 0.90 10.60 1.64
N ASP A 134 0.48 10.80 0.40
CA ASP A 134 -0.83 11.31 0.07
C ASP A 134 -1.39 10.63 -1.19
N ASP A 135 -2.70 10.75 -1.43
CA ASP A 135 -3.42 10.18 -2.59
C ASP A 135 -3.13 8.70 -2.82
N PHE A 136 -3.10 7.90 -1.75
CA PHE A 136 -2.89 6.46 -1.87
C PHE A 136 -4.09 5.80 -2.54
N ASN A 137 -3.86 5.22 -3.72
CA ASN A 137 -4.87 4.57 -4.54
C ASN A 137 -4.47 3.13 -4.91
N LEU A 138 -5.50 2.30 -5.10
CA LEU A 138 -5.40 0.89 -5.48
C LEU A 138 -6.35 0.61 -6.64
N ASP A 139 -5.80 0.11 -7.74
CA ASP A 139 -6.58 -0.28 -8.92
C ASP A 139 -6.39 -1.76 -9.23
N PHE A 140 -7.48 -2.47 -9.48
CA PHE A 140 -7.49 -3.87 -9.89
C PHE A 140 -7.80 -3.97 -11.39
N TYR A 141 -7.01 -4.77 -12.09
CA TYR A 141 -7.19 -5.02 -13.52
C TYR A 141 -7.25 -6.52 -13.78
N GLU A 142 -8.16 -6.93 -14.66
CA GLU A 142 -8.12 -8.24 -15.30
C GLU A 142 -7.43 -8.09 -16.66
N TYR A 143 -6.45 -8.96 -16.95
CA TYR A 143 -5.75 -8.95 -18.23
C TYR A 143 -6.01 -10.23 -19.03
N ASN A 144 -5.90 -10.15 -20.35
CA ASN A 144 -6.03 -11.32 -21.21
C ASN A 144 -4.76 -12.16 -21.11
N GLN A 145 -4.92 -13.48 -21.04
CA GLN A 145 -3.81 -14.42 -21.12
C GLN A 145 -3.70 -14.84 -22.58
N GLU A 146 -2.53 -14.59 -23.18
CA GLU A 146 -2.13 -15.23 -24.43
C GLU A 146 -1.90 -16.73 -24.21
#